data_AF-A0A921ME07-F1
#
_entry.id   AF-A0A921ME07-F1
#
_cell.length_a   1.000
_cell.length_b   1.000
_cell.length_c   1.000
_cell.angle_alpha   90.00
_cell.angle_beta   90.00
_cell.angle_gamma   90.00
#
_symmetry.space_group_name_H-M   'P 1'
#
loop_
_entity.id
_entity.type
_entity.pdbx_description
1 polymer ?
#
loop_
_entity_poly.entity_id
_entity_poly.type
_entity_poly.pdbx_seq_one_letter_code
_entity_poly.pdbx_strand_id
1 'polypeptide(L)'
;MALVTITVDSAVRDELTQQAENRSRTLSEHLQVLAEREARNLRFAGLRADIDATDPQLLTEYENETAVWDSTAADCLLSDQSQASAQR
;
A
#
# COMPACT_ATOMS: atom_id res chain seq x y z
N MET A 1 -21.68 6.24 17.53
CA MET A 1 -20.61 5.25 17.76
C MET A 1 -20.84 4.59 19.11
N ALA A 2 -20.68 3.27 19.21
CA ALA A 2 -20.81 2.56 20.49
C ALA A 2 -19.53 2.77 21.32
N LEU A 3 -19.67 3.08 22.60
CA LEU A 3 -18.55 3.21 23.52
C LEU A 3 -18.14 1.81 23.97
N VAL A 4 -16.88 1.43 23.72
CA VAL A 4 -16.33 0.12 24.10
C VAL A 4 -15.07 0.35 24.91
N THR A 5 -14.93 -0.38 26.02
CA THR A 5 -13.73 -0.36 26.86
C THR A 5 -12.86 -1.57 26.55
N ILE A 6 -11.59 -1.34 26.27
CA ILE A 6 -10.59 -2.39 26.04
C ILE A 6 -9.60 -2.32 27.20
N THR A 7 -9.35 -3.46 27.87
CA THR A 7 -8.33 -3.54 28.92
C THR A 7 -6.97 -3.77 28.30
N VAL A 8 -6.01 -2.91 28.64
CA VAL A 8 -4.61 -3.01 28.23
C VAL A 8 -3.72 -2.71 29.43
N ASP A 9 -2.45 -3.10 29.34
CA ASP A 9 -1.45 -2.70 30.32
C ASP A 9 -1.27 -1.17 30.32
N SER A 10 -0.96 -0.58 31.48
CA SER A 10 -0.73 0.87 31.61
C SER A 10 0.41 1.35 30.71
N ALA A 11 1.48 0.59 30.57
CA ALA A 11 2.61 0.95 29.71
C ALA A 11 2.18 1.01 28.23
N VAL A 12 1.34 0.07 27.80
CA VAL A 12 0.81 0.03 26.42
C VAL A 12 -0.15 1.19 26.17
N ARG A 13 -1.03 1.53 27.12
CA ARG A 13 -1.91 2.70 27.03
C ARG A 13 -1.09 3.98 26.85
N ASP A 14 -0.03 4.14 27.65
CA ASP A 14 0.79 5.36 27.64
C ASP A 14 1.56 5.47 26.32
N GLU A 15 2.09 4.36 25.80
CA GLU A 15 2.71 4.32 24.48
C GLU A 15 1.71 4.67 23.37
N LEU A 16 0.51 4.08 23.37
CA LEU A 16 -0.53 4.37 22.38
C LEU A 16 -0.98 5.83 22.43
N THR A 17 -1.04 6.42 23.63
CA THR A 17 -1.37 7.83 23.82
C THR A 17 -0.27 8.72 23.24
N GLN A 18 1.00 8.44 23.56
CA GLN A 18 2.14 9.17 23.02
C GLN A 18 2.20 9.07 21.48
N GLN A 19 1.93 7.90 20.93
CA GLN A 19 1.89 7.68 19.48
C GLN A 19 0.75 8.45 18.78
N ALA A 20 -0.39 8.62 19.46
CA ALA A 20 -1.52 9.38 18.96
C ALA A 20 -1.21 10.89 18.98
N GLU A 21 -0.64 11.39 20.07
CA GLU A 21 -0.21 12.78 20.23
C GLU A 21 0.85 13.18 19.18
N ASN A 22 1.85 12.33 18.96
CA ASN A 22 2.90 12.56 17.95
C ASN A 22 2.33 12.66 16.52
N ARG A 23 1.13 12.12 16.29
CA ARG A 23 0.43 12.15 15.00
C ARG A 23 -0.73 13.14 14.98
N SER A 24 -0.88 13.95 16.03
CA SER A 24 -1.96 14.91 16.22
C SER A 24 -3.35 14.25 16.09
N ARG A 25 -3.52 13.08 16.70
CA ARG A 25 -4.77 12.29 16.67
C ARG A 25 -5.24 11.98 18.08
N THR A 26 -6.53 11.74 18.21
CA THR A 26 -7.09 11.13 19.42
C THR A 26 -6.70 9.66 19.50
N LEU A 27 -6.72 9.08 20.72
CA LEU A 27 -6.45 7.66 20.92
C LEU A 27 -7.38 6.77 20.07
N SER A 28 -8.67 7.11 19.99
CA SER A 28 -9.65 6.34 19.20
C SER A 28 -9.34 6.39 17.70
N GLU A 29 -9.01 7.55 17.15
CA GLU A 29 -8.61 7.68 15.75
C GLU A 29 -7.31 6.93 15.46
N HIS A 30 -6.34 6.98 16.38
CA HIS A 30 -5.09 6.23 16.24
C HIS A 30 -5.34 4.73 16.22
N LEU A 31 -6.19 4.21 17.10
CA LEU A 31 -6.60 2.80 17.10
C LEU A 31 -7.30 2.40 15.80
N GLN A 32 -8.16 3.26 15.25
CA GLN A 32 -8.80 3.00 13.96
C GLN A 32 -7.77 2.89 12.83
N VAL A 33 -6.81 3.82 12.77
CA VAL A 33 -5.73 3.77 11.77
C VAL A 33 -4.87 2.52 11.91
N LEU A 34 -4.56 2.10 13.14
CA LEU A 34 -3.82 0.87 13.40
C LEU A 34 -4.62 -0.36 12.92
N ALA A 35 -5.91 -0.43 13.20
CA ALA A 35 -6.77 -1.51 12.74
C ALA A 35 -6.86 -1.56 11.21
N GLU A 36 -7.02 -0.43 10.54
CA GLU A 36 -7.04 -0.35 9.08
C GLU A 36 -5.69 -0.75 8.45
N ARG A 37 -4.59 -0.35 9.08
CA ARG A 37 -3.25 -0.74 8.65
C ARG A 37 -3.07 -2.25 8.77
N GLU A 38 -3.48 -2.85 9.88
CA GLU A 38 -3.37 -4.29 10.07
C GLU A 38 -4.26 -5.07 9.12
N ALA A 39 -5.49 -4.60 8.87
CA ALA A 39 -6.35 -5.18 7.85
C ALA A 39 -5.73 -5.10 6.43
N ARG A 40 -5.00 -4.03 6.11
CA ARG A 40 -4.22 -3.97 4.86
C ARG A 40 -3.07 -4.97 4.85
N ASN A 41 -2.31 -5.08 5.95
CA ASN A 41 -1.20 -6.02 6.05
C ASN A 41 -1.67 -7.46 5.84
N LEU A 42 -2.77 -7.86 6.48
CA LEU A 42 -3.34 -9.20 6.33
C LEU A 42 -3.79 -9.48 4.88
N ARG A 43 -4.42 -8.49 4.22
CA ARG A 43 -4.80 -8.62 2.81
C ARG A 43 -3.58 -8.80 1.91
N PHE A 44 -2.53 -8.02 2.11
CA PHE A 44 -1.30 -8.15 1.34
C PHE A 44 -0.55 -9.46 1.63
N ALA A 45 -0.58 -9.94 2.87
CA ALA A 45 -0.01 -11.24 3.22
C ALA A 45 -0.75 -12.38 2.50
N GLY A 46 -2.08 -12.32 2.42
CA GLY A 46 -2.88 -13.28 1.64
C GLY A 46 -2.53 -13.24 0.16
N LEU A 47 -2.54 -12.05 -0.45
CA LEU A 47 -2.17 -11.89 -1.86
C LEU A 47 -0.76 -12.43 -2.16
N ARG A 48 0.20 -12.17 -1.27
CA ARG A 48 1.56 -12.68 -1.44
C ARG A 48 1.60 -14.21 -1.39
N ALA A 49 0.87 -14.81 -0.45
CA ALA A 49 0.77 -16.27 -0.37
C ALA A 49 0.12 -16.87 -1.63
N ASP A 50 -0.91 -16.22 -2.19
CA ASP A 50 -1.55 -16.65 -3.43
C ASP A 50 -0.60 -16.57 -4.63
N ILE A 51 0.20 -15.50 -4.72
CA ILE A 51 1.26 -15.35 -5.73
C ILE A 51 2.31 -16.46 -5.56
N ASP A 52 2.81 -16.69 -4.34
CA ASP A 52 3.81 -17.71 -4.05
C ASP A 52 3.28 -19.14 -4.36
N ALA A 53 1.96 -19.34 -4.30
CA ALA A 53 1.29 -20.60 -4.63
C ALA A 53 0.89 -20.73 -6.11
N THR A 54 1.08 -19.68 -6.92
CA THR A 54 0.68 -19.68 -8.34
C THR A 54 1.56 -20.64 -9.14
N ASP A 55 0.94 -21.34 -10.10
CA ASP A 55 1.64 -22.26 -11.01
C ASP A 55 2.75 -21.51 -11.80
N PRO A 56 3.99 -22.03 -11.86
CA PRO A 56 5.08 -21.41 -12.61
C PRO A 56 4.76 -21.14 -14.09
N GLN A 57 3.91 -21.96 -14.72
CA GLN A 57 3.49 -21.74 -16.12
C GLN A 57 2.62 -20.47 -16.24
N LEU A 58 1.68 -20.27 -15.32
CA LEU A 58 0.85 -19.08 -15.27
C LEU A 58 1.67 -17.83 -14.92
N LEU A 59 2.68 -17.94 -14.05
CA LEU A 59 3.61 -16.85 -13.78
C LEU A 59 4.38 -16.43 -15.04
N THR A 60 4.81 -17.40 -15.85
CA THR A 60 5.50 -17.14 -17.12
C THR A 60 4.58 -16.45 -18.13
N GLU A 61 3.32 -16.87 -18.23
CA GLU A 61 2.31 -16.22 -19.07
C GLU A 61 2.07 -14.77 -18.62
N TYR A 62 1.92 -14.54 -17.32
CA TYR A 62 1.77 -13.22 -16.73
C TYR A 62 2.97 -12.31 -17.01
N GLU A 63 4.20 -12.80 -16.87
CA GLU A 63 5.42 -12.03 -17.16
C GLU A 63 5.49 -11.61 -18.64
N ASN A 64 5.16 -12.54 -19.54
CA ASN A 64 5.12 -12.26 -20.98
C ASN A 64 4.07 -11.19 -21.32
N GLU A 65 2.87 -11.30 -20.74
CA GLU A 65 1.82 -10.30 -20.94
C GLU A 65 2.23 -8.93 -20.37
N THR A 66 2.81 -8.91 -19.17
CA THR A 66 3.29 -7.67 -18.52
C THR A 66 4.33 -6.97 -19.40
N ALA A 67 5.27 -7.72 -19.98
CA ALA A 67 6.28 -7.15 -20.88
C ALA A 67 5.68 -6.51 -22.14
N VAL A 68 4.60 -7.08 -22.68
CA VAL A 68 3.87 -6.48 -23.81
C VAL A 68 3.24 -5.16 -23.39
N TRP A 69 2.57 -5.10 -22.25
CA TRP A 69 1.95 -3.86 -21.75
C TRP A 69 2.98 -2.79 -21.39
N ASP A 70 4.08 -3.16 -20.72
CA ASP A 70 5.16 -2.23 -20.36
C ASP A 70 5.79 -1.59 -21.59
N SER A 71 5.85 -2.29 -22.73
CA SER A 71 6.35 -1.72 -23.98
C SER A 71 5.55 -0.51 -24.48
N THR A 72 4.28 -0.39 -24.08
CA THR A 72 3.37 0.72 -24.43
C THR A 72 3.31 1.81 -23.35
N ALA A 73 3.98 1.63 -22.21
CA ALA A 73 3.85 2.53 -21.05
C ALA A 73 4.36 3.96 -21.33
N ALA A 74 5.24 4.13 -22.33
CA ALA A 74 5.79 5.42 -22.75
C ALA A 74 5.09 6.03 -23.98
N ASP A 75 4.06 5.37 -24.50
CA ASP A 75 3.31 5.87 -25.64
C ASP A 75 2.72 7.25 -25.30
N CYS A 76 2.84 8.18 -26.26
CA CYS A 76 2.40 9.58 -26.12
C CYS A 76 3.12 10.45 -25.06
N LEU A 77 4.18 9.97 -24.40
CA LEU A 77 4.99 10.78 -23.48
C LEU A 77 6.25 11.40 -24.12
N LEU A 78 6.71 10.87 -25.27
CA LEU A 78 7.94 11.30 -25.95
C LEU A 78 7.74 12.35 -27.07
N SER A 79 6.51 12.73 -27.38
CA SER A 79 6.18 13.65 -28.49
C SER A 79 6.61 15.11 -28.27
N ASP A 80 7.05 15.49 -27.07
CA ASP A 80 7.36 16.89 -26.73
C ASP A 80 8.87 17.23 -26.73
N GLN A 81 9.76 16.23 -26.65
CA GLN A 81 11.22 16.49 -26.63
C GLN A 81 11.82 16.75 -28.01
N SER A 82 11.13 16.38 -29.09
CA SER A 82 11.57 16.61 -30.47
C SER A 82 11.17 17.98 -31.02
N GLN A 83 10.25 18.72 -30.37
CA GLN A 83 9.89 20.08 -30.78
C GLN A 83 10.77 21.17 -30.15
N ALA A 84 11.35 20.93 -28.97
CA ALA A 84 12.19 21.91 -28.27
C ALA A 84 13.59 22.11 -28.90
N SER A 85 14.09 21.15 -29.68
CA SER A 85 15.41 21.20 -30.32
C SER A 85 15.40 21.76 -31.75
N ALA A 86 14.23 21.98 -32.35
CA ALA A 86 14.07 22.53 -33.70
C ALA A 86 13.94 24.07 -33.76
N GLN A 87 14.03 24.76 -32.62
CA GLN A 87 13.83 26.22 -32.51
C GLN A 87 15.08 27.02 -32.07
N ARG A 88 16.30 26.46 -32.21
CA ARG A 88 17.56 27.22 -32.01
C ARG A 88 18.40 27.28 -33.26
#